data_AF-A0A8J6B379-F1
#
_entry.id   AF-A0A8J6B379-F1
#
_cell.length_a   1.000
_cell.length_b   1.000
_cell.length_c   1.000
_cell.angle_alpha   90.00
_cell.angle_beta   90.00
_cell.angle_gamma   90.00
#
_symmetry.space_group_name_H-M   'P 1'
#
loop_
_entity.id
_entity.type
_entity.pdbx_description
1 polymer ?
#
loop_
_entity_poly.entity_id
_entity_poly.type
_entity_poly.pdbx_seq_one_letter_code
_entity_poly.pdbx_strand_id
1 'polypeptide(L)'
;MTPLMHAAYKGKVEMCKLLLQHGADVNCNEHEHGYTALMFACLSGKKEIVWMMLEAGADTDVLNSVGRTAAQMAAFVGQHDCVTVINNFFPREKLDYYSKPQGLSKEPKLPVKLAGPLHKIITTTNLHPVKIIFLIKENPLLLEPEALKKCSAVLDLICEKCMKQRDMNEVLAMKMHYISCIFQKCSSSLQENTLDALIKSLLKGRDGDCFPVFQEKFIRESIRKFPYCEATLLQQLVRSIAPVDIVRSITCKCSG
;
A
#
# COMPACT_ATOMS: atom_id res chain seq x y z
N MET A 1 17.14 -27.15 5.98
CA MET A 1 17.04 -25.86 6.71
C MET A 1 18.35 -25.11 6.57
N THR A 2 18.33 -23.88 6.04
CA THR A 2 19.52 -23.03 5.87
C THR A 2 19.83 -22.20 7.13
N PRO A 3 21.04 -21.61 7.25
CA PRO A 3 21.35 -20.67 8.34
C PRO A 3 20.36 -19.48 8.40
N LEU A 4 19.96 -18.95 7.24
CA LEU A 4 19.01 -17.85 7.15
C LEU A 4 17.63 -18.25 7.67
N MET A 5 17.13 -19.42 7.27
CA MET A 5 15.87 -19.98 7.78
C MET A 5 15.90 -20.14 9.30
N HIS A 6 17.00 -20.68 9.84
CA HIS A 6 17.13 -20.87 11.29
C HIS A 6 17.18 -19.53 12.05
N ALA A 7 17.95 -18.56 11.56
CA ALA A 7 18.01 -17.22 12.15
C ALA A 7 16.64 -16.52 12.11
N ALA A 8 15.91 -16.65 10.99
CA ALA A 8 14.57 -16.09 10.83
C ALA A 8 13.58 -16.70 11.83
N TYR A 9 13.55 -18.03 11.94
CA TYR A 9 12.71 -18.74 12.90
C TYR A 9 13.00 -18.34 14.36
N LYS A 10 14.29 -18.18 14.70
CA LYS A 10 14.72 -17.76 16.04
C LYS A 10 14.58 -16.26 16.31
N GLY A 11 14.06 -15.47 15.36
CA GLY A 11 13.87 -14.04 15.53
C GLY A 11 15.17 -13.23 15.62
N LYS A 12 16.27 -13.72 15.04
CA LYS A 12 17.61 -13.10 15.14
C LYS A 12 17.84 -12.06 14.05
N VAL A 13 17.28 -10.87 14.23
CA VAL A 13 17.33 -9.74 13.27
C VAL A 13 18.73 -9.49 12.71
N GLU A 14 19.73 -9.26 13.57
CA GLU A 14 21.10 -8.96 13.12
C GLU A 14 21.76 -10.11 12.37
N MET A 15 21.42 -11.37 12.70
CA MET A 15 21.95 -12.53 11.98
C MET A 15 21.30 -12.67 10.61
N CYS A 16 19.99 -12.44 10.49
CA CYS A 16 19.32 -12.40 9.20
C CYS A 16 19.94 -11.32 8.30
N LYS A 17 20.14 -10.11 8.83
CA LYS A 17 20.77 -9.00 8.11
C LYS A 17 22.17 -9.36 7.62
N LEU A 18 23.02 -9.89 8.50
CA LEU A 18 24.38 -10.30 8.15
C LEU A 18 24.38 -11.36 7.03
N LEU A 19 23.54 -12.40 7.16
CA LEU A 19 23.46 -13.47 6.17
C LEU A 19 22.99 -12.96 4.80
N LEU A 20 21.95 -12.12 4.76
CA LEU A 20 21.46 -11.51 3.53
C LEU A 20 22.53 -10.62 2.86
N GLN A 21 23.27 -9.83 3.65
CA GLN A 21 24.37 -9.01 3.13
C GLN A 21 25.51 -9.83 2.51
N HIS A 22 25.72 -11.06 3.01
CA HIS A 22 26.68 -12.01 2.47
C HIS A 22 26.10 -12.93 1.37
N GLY A 23 24.96 -12.57 0.79
CA GLY A 23 24.40 -13.26 -0.36
C GLY A 23 23.68 -14.56 -0.05
N ALA A 24 23.20 -14.74 1.19
CA ALA A 24 22.32 -15.87 1.51
C ALA A 24 21.08 -15.85 0.60
N ASP A 25 20.79 -16.98 -0.05
CA ASP A 25 19.61 -17.13 -0.89
C ASP A 25 18.34 -17.09 -0.03
N VAL A 26 17.57 -16.01 -0.18
CA VAL A 26 16.31 -15.79 0.53
C VAL A 26 15.19 -16.72 0.05
N ASN A 27 15.29 -17.20 -1.20
CA ASN A 27 14.27 -18.00 -1.88
C ASN A 27 14.60 -19.50 -1.89
N CYS A 28 15.70 -19.92 -1.24
CA CYS A 28 16.02 -21.32 -1.04
C CYS A 28 14.81 -22.05 -0.45
N ASN A 29 14.36 -23.11 -1.13
CA ASN A 29 13.17 -23.89 -0.79
C ASN A 29 13.46 -25.39 -0.59
N GLU A 30 14.74 -25.79 -0.53
CA GLU A 30 15.20 -27.18 -0.33
C GLU A 30 14.93 -27.74 1.08
N HIS A 31 14.16 -27.03 1.91
CA HIS A 31 13.66 -27.60 3.15
C HIS A 31 12.77 -28.81 2.85
N GLU A 32 12.81 -29.86 3.69
CA GLU A 32 12.02 -31.11 3.55
C GLU A 32 10.49 -30.94 3.42
N HIS A 33 9.99 -29.72 3.63
CA HIS A 33 8.58 -29.37 3.57
C HIS A 33 8.33 -28.15 2.67
N GLY A 34 9.32 -27.72 1.88
CA GLY A 34 9.22 -26.56 0.99
C GLY A 34 9.14 -25.20 1.70
N TYR A 35 9.58 -25.10 2.96
CA TYR A 35 9.59 -23.83 3.68
C TYR A 35 10.73 -22.92 3.22
N THR A 36 10.41 -21.64 2.99
CA THR A 36 11.38 -20.57 2.67
C THR A 36 11.78 -19.77 3.91
N ALA A 37 12.78 -18.90 3.78
CA ALA A 37 13.17 -17.99 4.86
C ALA A 37 12.01 -17.05 5.27
N LEU A 38 11.19 -16.59 4.32
CA LEU A 38 10.02 -15.75 4.59
C LEU A 38 8.95 -16.48 5.43
N MET A 39 8.74 -17.78 5.18
CA MET A 39 7.80 -18.59 5.99
C MET A 39 8.29 -18.73 7.43
N PHE A 40 9.59 -18.99 7.64
CA PHE A 40 10.17 -19.04 8.99
C PHE A 40 10.13 -17.69 9.70
N ALA A 41 10.36 -16.59 8.97
CA ALA A 41 10.18 -15.24 9.51
C ALA A 41 8.74 -15.01 10.00
N CYS A 42 7.74 -15.47 9.24
CA CYS A 42 6.33 -15.41 9.63
C CYS A 42 6.03 -16.23 10.89
N LEU A 43 6.59 -17.44 11.01
CA LEU A 43 6.43 -18.28 12.21
C LEU A 43 7.03 -17.63 13.46
N SER A 44 8.10 -16.84 13.31
CA SER A 44 8.72 -16.11 14.44
C SER A 44 7.87 -14.93 14.94
N GLY A 45 6.94 -14.42 14.11
CA GLY A 45 6.17 -13.21 14.39
C GLY A 45 6.94 -11.89 14.32
N LYS A 46 8.23 -11.92 13.94
CA LYS A 46 9.09 -10.73 13.86
C LYS A 46 8.91 -10.03 12.52
N LYS A 47 8.01 -9.05 12.46
CA LYS A 47 7.70 -8.29 11.24
C LYS A 47 8.92 -7.60 10.62
N GLU A 48 9.91 -7.23 11.44
CA GLU A 48 11.17 -6.63 10.97
C GLU A 48 11.97 -7.62 10.13
N ILE A 49 11.95 -8.91 10.49
CA ILE A 49 12.59 -9.98 9.72
C ILE A 49 11.81 -10.23 8.45
N VAL A 50 10.47 -10.28 8.52
CA VAL A 50 9.60 -10.39 7.34
C VAL A 50 9.90 -9.28 6.34
N TRP A 51 9.99 -8.03 6.80
CA TRP A 51 10.39 -6.88 5.99
C TRP A 51 11.77 -7.08 5.33
N MET A 52 12.78 -7.51 6.09
CA MET A 52 14.12 -7.77 5.54
C MET A 52 14.12 -8.86 4.46
N MET A 53 13.36 -9.94 4.64
CA MET A 53 13.25 -10.99 3.61
C MET A 53 12.62 -10.44 2.33
N LEU A 54 11.55 -9.63 2.46
CA LEU A 54 10.88 -9.02 1.32
C LEU A 54 11.79 -8.02 0.57
N GLU A 55 12.54 -7.18 1.29
CA GLU A 55 13.55 -6.29 0.70
C GLU A 55 14.69 -7.07 0.03
N ALA A 56 15.01 -8.26 0.51
CA ALA A 56 15.97 -9.15 -0.15
C ALA A 56 15.39 -9.89 -1.38
N GLY A 57 14.14 -9.64 -1.75
CA GLY A 57 13.49 -10.26 -2.91
C GLY A 57 12.82 -11.59 -2.62
N ALA A 58 12.36 -11.83 -1.39
CA ALA A 58 11.61 -13.04 -1.06
C ALA A 58 10.31 -13.15 -1.87
N ASP A 59 10.10 -14.31 -2.49
CA ASP A 59 8.88 -14.63 -3.21
C ASP A 59 7.72 -14.90 -2.23
N THR A 60 6.63 -14.15 -2.39
CA THR A 60 5.46 -14.24 -1.48
C THR A 60 4.51 -15.38 -1.81
N ASP A 61 4.58 -15.89 -3.04
CA ASP A 61 3.61 -16.83 -3.61
C ASP A 61 4.11 -18.28 -3.58
N VAL A 62 5.29 -18.54 -3.02
CA VAL A 62 5.82 -19.89 -2.84
C VAL A 62 4.90 -20.68 -1.91
N LEU A 63 4.56 -21.90 -2.33
CA LEU A 63 3.74 -22.83 -1.56
C LEU A 63 4.64 -23.88 -0.89
N ASN A 64 4.39 -24.14 0.38
CA ASN A 64 4.99 -25.28 1.09
C ASN A 64 4.28 -26.60 0.76
N SER A 65 4.72 -27.70 1.38
CA SER A 65 4.15 -29.04 1.16
C SER A 65 2.67 -29.20 1.52
N VAL A 66 2.09 -28.26 2.27
CA VAL A 66 0.65 -28.24 2.61
C VAL A 66 -0.12 -27.17 1.83
N GLY A 67 0.47 -26.62 0.77
CA GLY A 67 -0.18 -25.67 -0.13
C GLY A 67 -0.41 -24.29 0.48
N ARG A 68 0.43 -23.84 1.41
CA ARG A 68 0.32 -22.53 2.08
C ARG A 68 1.45 -21.58 1.72
N THR A 69 1.09 -20.31 1.48
CA THR A 69 2.05 -19.19 1.36
C THR A 69 2.55 -18.71 2.72
N ALA A 70 3.59 -17.88 2.74
CA ALA A 70 4.09 -17.27 3.98
C ALA A 70 3.02 -16.43 4.70
N ALA A 71 2.23 -15.64 3.97
CA ALA A 71 1.14 -14.85 4.56
C ALA A 71 0.03 -15.75 5.15
N GLN A 72 -0.32 -16.84 4.49
CA GLN A 72 -1.29 -17.80 5.02
C GLN A 72 -0.76 -18.52 6.27
N MET A 73 0.55 -18.79 6.32
CA MET A 73 1.19 -19.35 7.52
C MET A 73 1.17 -18.35 8.67
N ALA A 74 1.53 -17.09 8.43
CA ALA A 74 1.42 -16.02 9.42
C ALA A 74 -0.02 -15.90 9.96
N ALA A 75 -1.02 -15.92 9.09
CA ALA A 75 -2.43 -15.84 9.48
C ALA A 75 -2.84 -17.04 10.36
N PHE A 76 -2.42 -18.26 9.99
CA PHE A 76 -2.74 -19.48 10.74
C PHE A 76 -2.20 -19.47 12.17
N VAL A 77 -1.01 -18.89 12.38
CA VAL A 77 -0.40 -18.77 13.72
C VAL A 77 -0.70 -17.43 14.42
N GLY A 78 -1.64 -16.62 13.90
CA GLY A 78 -2.09 -15.36 14.52
C GLY A 78 -1.12 -14.18 14.36
N GLN A 79 -0.15 -14.26 13.47
CA GLN A 79 0.87 -13.22 13.24
C GLN A 79 0.37 -12.16 12.25
N HIS A 80 -0.71 -11.45 12.62
CA HIS A 80 -1.42 -10.50 11.75
C HIS A 80 -0.55 -9.33 11.27
N ASP A 81 0.42 -8.90 12.08
CA ASP A 81 1.40 -7.88 11.68
C ASP A 81 2.25 -8.35 10.48
N CYS A 82 2.65 -9.62 10.47
CA CYS A 82 3.43 -10.20 9.36
C CYS A 82 2.58 -10.31 8.09
N VAL A 83 1.32 -10.74 8.20
CA VAL A 83 0.35 -10.75 7.09
C VAL A 83 0.22 -9.34 6.51
N THR A 84 0.08 -8.35 7.39
CA THR A 84 -0.08 -6.96 7.01
C THR A 84 1.14 -6.44 6.27
N VAL A 85 2.36 -6.76 6.74
CA VAL A 85 3.61 -6.39 6.07
C VAL A 85 3.70 -7.01 4.67
N ILE A 86 3.46 -8.33 4.54
CA ILE A 86 3.52 -9.01 3.23
C ILE A 86 2.50 -8.40 2.26
N ASN A 87 1.25 -8.25 2.68
CA ASN A 87 0.18 -7.78 1.80
C ASN A 87 0.30 -6.29 1.42
N ASN A 88 1.04 -5.49 2.19
CA ASN A 88 1.27 -4.07 1.92
C ASN A 88 2.68 -3.78 1.38
N PHE A 89 3.50 -4.80 1.16
CA PHE A 89 4.87 -4.62 0.71
C PHE A 89 4.88 -4.04 -0.71
N PHE A 90 5.69 -3.01 -0.88
CA PHE A 90 5.95 -2.40 -2.17
C PHE A 90 7.47 -2.34 -2.36
N PRO A 91 8.05 -3.15 -3.27
CA PRO A 91 9.50 -3.16 -3.47
C PRO A 91 10.03 -1.77 -3.82
N ARG A 92 11.11 -1.36 -3.16
CA ARG A 92 11.70 -0.04 -3.38
C ARG A 92 12.18 0.15 -4.82
N GLU A 93 12.68 -0.91 -5.44
CA GLU A 93 13.18 -0.95 -6.81
C GLU A 93 12.09 -0.56 -7.82
N LYS A 94 10.83 -0.94 -7.53
CA LYS A 94 9.67 -0.56 -8.37
C LYS A 94 9.45 0.96 -8.36
N LEU A 95 9.75 1.64 -7.25
CA LEU A 95 9.69 3.09 -7.18
C LEU A 95 10.93 3.75 -7.81
N ASP A 96 12.11 3.18 -7.58
CA ASP A 96 13.37 3.69 -8.10
C ASP A 96 13.41 3.66 -9.64
N TYR A 97 12.61 2.81 -10.29
CA TYR A 97 12.34 2.87 -11.73
C TYR A 97 11.91 4.28 -12.19
N TYR A 98 11.06 4.97 -11.42
CA TYR A 98 10.60 6.33 -11.72
C TYR A 98 11.64 7.41 -11.40
N SER A 99 12.66 7.04 -10.63
CA SER A 99 13.77 7.93 -10.25
C SER A 99 14.91 7.94 -11.27
N LYS A 100 14.77 7.19 -12.36
CA LYS A 100 15.68 7.17 -13.51
C LYS A 100 15.03 7.86 -14.71
N PRO A 101 15.80 8.52 -15.60
CA PRO A 101 15.29 9.02 -16.87
C PRO A 101 14.65 7.90 -17.71
N GLN A 102 13.56 8.21 -18.39
CA GLN A 102 12.78 7.24 -19.18
C GLN A 102 12.50 7.78 -20.59
N GLY A 103 12.61 6.92 -21.60
CA GLY A 103 12.35 7.29 -22.99
C GLY A 103 13.29 8.41 -23.47
N LEU A 104 12.71 9.48 -24.01
CA LEU A 104 13.45 10.65 -24.51
C LEU A 104 13.65 11.75 -23.44
N SER A 105 13.06 11.59 -22.24
CA SER A 105 13.20 12.58 -21.17
C SER A 105 14.60 12.53 -20.54
N LYS A 106 15.24 13.69 -20.41
CA LYS A 106 16.50 13.83 -19.67
C LYS A 106 16.31 13.82 -18.15
N GLU A 107 15.12 14.17 -17.68
CA GLU A 107 14.79 14.22 -16.26
C GLU A 107 13.96 12.98 -15.83
N PRO A 108 14.19 12.47 -14.61
CA PRO A 108 13.37 11.41 -14.05
C PRO A 108 11.97 11.93 -13.69
N LYS A 109 10.97 11.05 -13.76
CA LYS A 109 9.58 11.39 -13.37
C LYS A 109 9.46 11.67 -11.87
N LEU A 110 10.27 10.97 -11.06
CA LEU A 110 10.42 11.20 -9.63
C LEU A 110 11.84 11.70 -9.33
N PRO A 111 12.02 12.86 -8.68
CA PRO A 111 13.32 13.23 -8.14
C PRO A 111 13.84 12.18 -7.15
N VAL A 112 15.10 11.75 -7.29
CA VAL A 112 15.70 10.69 -6.46
C VAL A 112 15.53 10.95 -4.95
N LYS A 113 15.64 12.22 -4.53
CA LYS A 113 15.47 12.64 -3.13
C LYS A 113 14.06 12.36 -2.56
N LEU A 114 13.04 12.24 -3.41
CA LEU A 114 11.64 11.97 -3.03
C LEU A 114 11.31 10.48 -2.95
N ALA A 115 12.14 9.59 -3.50
CA ALA A 115 11.87 8.16 -3.52
C ALA A 115 11.75 7.56 -2.11
N GLY A 116 12.67 7.91 -1.20
CA GLY A 116 12.62 7.45 0.19
C GLY A 116 11.36 7.91 0.94
N PRO A 117 11.09 9.23 1.00
CA PRO A 117 9.88 9.77 1.64
C PRO A 117 8.58 9.18 1.07
N LEU A 118 8.48 9.07 -0.26
CA LEU A 118 7.30 8.51 -0.92
C LEU A 118 7.13 7.01 -0.62
N HIS A 119 8.22 6.23 -0.65
CA HIS A 119 8.20 4.81 -0.32
C HIS A 119 7.72 4.55 1.12
N LYS A 120 8.16 5.36 2.10
CA LYS A 120 7.69 5.31 3.50
C LYS A 120 6.16 5.49 3.60
N ILE A 121 5.59 6.35 2.76
CA ILE A 121 4.14 6.60 2.74
C ILE A 121 3.39 5.46 2.02
N ILE A 122 3.90 5.00 0.87
CA ILE A 122 3.32 3.89 0.10
C ILE A 122 3.20 2.61 0.95
N THR A 123 4.20 2.35 1.78
CA THR A 123 4.30 1.13 2.59
C THR A 123 3.59 1.23 3.93
N THR A 124 3.05 2.41 4.28
CA THR A 124 2.19 2.58 5.46
C THR A 124 0.88 1.79 5.31
N THR A 125 0.43 1.23 6.42
CA THR A 125 -0.80 0.41 6.50
C THR A 125 -1.99 1.23 6.96
N ASN A 126 -1.76 2.28 7.75
CA ASN A 126 -2.78 3.21 8.20
C ASN A 126 -3.04 4.28 7.13
N LEU A 127 -4.10 4.08 6.36
CA LEU A 127 -4.55 5.01 5.32
C LEU A 127 -5.47 6.13 5.83
N HIS A 128 -5.55 6.37 7.14
CA HIS A 128 -6.29 7.53 7.64
C HIS A 128 -5.67 8.82 7.07
N PRO A 129 -6.45 9.73 6.45
CA PRO A 129 -5.89 10.86 5.70
C PRO A 129 -5.02 11.77 6.57
N VAL A 130 -5.43 11.99 7.83
CA VAL A 130 -4.61 12.76 8.79
C VAL A 130 -3.27 12.10 9.07
N LYS A 131 -3.18 10.77 9.14
CA LYS A 131 -1.90 10.07 9.38
C LYS A 131 -0.96 10.24 8.20
N ILE A 132 -1.47 10.16 6.97
CA ILE A 132 -0.69 10.40 5.76
C ILE A 132 -0.20 11.86 5.72
N ILE A 133 -1.05 12.82 6.08
CA ILE A 133 -0.64 14.24 6.14
C ILE A 133 0.44 14.46 7.20
N PHE A 134 0.36 13.80 8.36
CA PHE A 134 1.44 13.85 9.34
C PHE A 134 2.77 13.29 8.78
N LEU A 135 2.73 12.17 8.03
CA LEU A 135 3.93 11.63 7.38
C LEU A 135 4.50 12.60 6.33
N ILE A 136 3.64 13.33 5.61
CA ILE A 136 4.06 14.41 4.71
C ILE A 136 4.77 15.52 5.51
N LYS A 137 4.18 15.96 6.63
CA LYS A 137 4.74 17.01 7.50
C LYS A 137 6.08 16.63 8.13
N GLU A 138 6.31 15.34 8.42
CA GLU A 138 7.58 14.85 8.95
C GLU A 138 8.75 15.02 7.97
N ASN A 139 8.50 15.21 6.67
CA ASN A 139 9.54 15.32 5.67
C ASN A 139 9.53 16.68 4.94
N PRO A 140 10.53 17.55 5.17
CA PRO A 140 10.59 18.86 4.55
C PRO A 140 10.54 18.84 3.01
N LEU A 141 11.04 17.77 2.37
CA LEU A 141 11.03 17.64 0.91
C LEU A 141 9.62 17.48 0.33
N LEU A 142 8.64 17.06 1.14
CA LEU A 142 7.24 16.90 0.73
C LEU A 142 6.38 18.13 1.05
N LEU A 143 6.96 19.18 1.64
CA LEU A 143 6.27 20.46 1.91
C LEU A 143 6.32 21.42 0.71
N GLU A 144 6.89 21.00 -0.41
CA GLU A 144 6.86 21.74 -1.67
C GLU A 144 5.68 21.26 -2.54
N PRO A 145 4.77 22.16 -2.99
CA PRO A 145 3.63 21.77 -3.83
C PRO A 145 4.04 21.01 -5.09
N GLU A 146 5.15 21.40 -5.73
CA GLU A 146 5.66 20.74 -6.93
C GLU A 146 6.18 19.32 -6.64
N ALA A 147 6.80 19.10 -5.46
CA ALA A 147 7.23 17.77 -5.04
C ALA A 147 6.02 16.84 -4.86
N LEU A 148 4.95 17.32 -4.22
CA LEU A 148 3.71 16.56 -4.06
C LEU A 148 3.05 16.24 -5.41
N LYS A 149 3.04 17.17 -6.36
CA LYS A 149 2.52 16.93 -7.72
C LYS A 149 3.29 15.85 -8.45
N LYS A 150 4.64 15.87 -8.39
CA LYS A 150 5.47 14.81 -8.99
C LYS A 150 5.22 13.45 -8.34
N CYS A 151 5.09 13.41 -7.01
CA CYS A 151 4.73 12.19 -6.28
C CYS A 151 3.32 11.67 -6.68
N SER A 152 2.32 12.54 -6.76
CA SER A 152 0.96 12.19 -7.23
C SER A 152 0.99 11.61 -8.64
N ALA A 153 1.69 12.24 -9.57
CA ALA A 153 1.79 11.74 -10.95
C ALA A 153 2.42 10.34 -11.00
N VAL A 154 3.42 10.06 -10.16
CA VAL A 154 4.04 8.72 -10.07
C VAL A 154 3.08 7.71 -9.44
N LEU A 155 2.34 8.09 -8.39
CA LEU A 155 1.30 7.24 -7.79
C LEU A 155 0.21 6.88 -8.80
N ASP A 156 -0.22 7.83 -9.63
CA ASP A 156 -1.20 7.60 -10.69
C ASP A 156 -0.66 6.61 -11.75
N LEU A 157 0.61 6.72 -12.13
CA LEU A 157 1.28 5.77 -13.03
C LEU A 157 1.39 4.36 -12.41
N ILE A 158 1.65 4.26 -11.10
CA ILE A 158 1.70 2.97 -10.40
C ILE A 158 0.29 2.37 -10.34
N CYS A 159 -0.73 3.19 -10.02
CA CYS A 159 -2.14 2.80 -10.05
C CYS A 159 -2.52 2.20 -11.41
N GLU A 160 -2.21 2.90 -12.50
CA GLU A 160 -2.47 2.44 -13.86
C GLU A 160 -1.76 1.11 -14.17
N LYS A 161 -0.48 0.98 -13.79
CA LYS A 161 0.28 -0.25 -13.99
C LYS A 161 -0.32 -1.43 -13.23
N CYS A 162 -0.78 -1.22 -12.00
CA CYS A 162 -1.46 -2.25 -11.20
C CYS A 162 -2.76 -2.74 -11.83
N MET A 163 -3.47 -1.88 -12.57
CA MET A 163 -4.73 -2.24 -13.24
C MET A 163 -4.54 -2.83 -14.64
N LYS A 164 -3.43 -2.51 -15.32
CA LYS A 164 -3.16 -2.97 -16.70
C LYS A 164 -2.31 -4.24 -16.80
N GLN A 165 -1.71 -4.69 -15.71
CA GLN A 165 -0.94 -5.94 -15.70
C GLN A 165 -1.87 -7.17 -15.74
N ARG A 166 -1.32 -8.33 -16.14
CA ARG A 166 -2.06 -9.60 -16.28
C ARG A 166 -2.80 -9.98 -14.99
N ASP A 167 -2.09 -9.91 -13.86
CA ASP A 167 -2.65 -10.18 -12.54
C ASP A 167 -2.98 -8.85 -11.87
N MET A 168 -4.20 -8.35 -12.10
CA MET A 168 -4.64 -7.05 -11.59
C MET A 168 -4.48 -6.96 -10.07
N ASN A 169 -3.85 -5.89 -9.59
CA ASN A 169 -3.75 -5.62 -8.16
C ASN A 169 -4.64 -4.41 -7.80
N GLU A 170 -5.95 -4.66 -7.74
CA GLU A 170 -6.95 -3.62 -7.49
C GLU A 170 -6.75 -2.94 -6.12
N VAL A 171 -6.38 -3.69 -5.09
CA VAL A 171 -6.14 -3.17 -3.73
C VAL A 171 -5.00 -2.15 -3.75
N LEU A 172 -3.87 -2.50 -4.36
CA LEU A 172 -2.72 -1.61 -4.46
C LEU A 172 -3.04 -0.40 -5.35
N ALA A 173 -3.76 -0.59 -6.45
CA ALA A 173 -4.19 0.49 -7.34
C ALA A 173 -5.06 1.52 -6.59
N MET A 174 -6.09 1.07 -5.87
CA MET A 174 -6.95 1.94 -5.07
C MET A 174 -6.15 2.66 -3.97
N LYS A 175 -5.19 1.96 -3.33
CA LYS A 175 -4.28 2.57 -2.35
C LYS A 175 -3.44 3.69 -2.96
N MET A 176 -2.79 3.44 -4.12
CA MET A 176 -1.97 4.44 -4.79
C MET A 176 -2.79 5.67 -5.20
N HIS A 177 -3.98 5.45 -5.78
CA HIS A 177 -4.91 6.51 -6.14
C HIS A 177 -5.35 7.34 -4.93
N TYR A 178 -5.69 6.69 -3.83
CA TYR A 178 -6.14 7.38 -2.62
C TYR A 178 -5.02 8.22 -1.99
N ILE A 179 -3.78 7.70 -1.94
CA ILE A 179 -2.60 8.49 -1.52
C ILE A 179 -2.38 9.66 -2.49
N SER A 180 -2.53 9.45 -3.80
CA SER A 180 -2.43 10.51 -4.81
C SER A 180 -3.44 11.63 -4.57
N CYS A 181 -4.70 11.29 -4.27
CA CYS A 181 -5.75 12.26 -3.91
C CYS A 181 -5.38 13.09 -2.66
N ILE A 182 -4.79 12.46 -1.64
CA ILE A 182 -4.30 13.17 -0.44
C ILE A 182 -3.17 14.12 -0.81
N PHE A 183 -2.21 13.69 -1.63
CA PHE A 183 -1.08 14.52 -2.06
C PHE A 183 -1.55 15.71 -2.88
N GLN A 184 -2.50 15.53 -3.80
CA GLN A 184 -3.13 16.61 -4.55
C GLN A 184 -3.82 17.61 -3.60
N LYS A 185 -4.57 17.12 -2.61
CA LYS A 185 -5.22 17.98 -1.61
C LYS A 185 -4.22 18.75 -0.74
N CYS A 186 -3.12 18.11 -0.36
CA CYS A 186 -2.02 18.77 0.37
C CYS A 186 -1.33 19.83 -0.50
N SER A 187 -1.09 19.53 -1.78
CA SER A 187 -0.51 20.48 -2.73
C SER A 187 -1.37 21.73 -2.87
N SER A 188 -2.69 21.59 -3.05
CA SER A 188 -3.61 22.74 -3.10
C SER A 188 -3.62 23.50 -1.77
N SER A 189 -3.67 22.77 -0.64
CA SER A 189 -3.69 23.39 0.68
C SER A 189 -2.42 24.16 1.00
N LEU A 190 -1.25 23.76 0.52
CA LEU A 190 0.02 24.47 0.72
C LEU A 190 0.12 25.75 -0.14
N GLN A 191 -0.67 25.86 -1.20
CA GLN A 191 -0.74 27.06 -2.03
C GLN A 191 -1.67 28.12 -1.43
N GLU A 192 -2.75 27.69 -0.77
CA GLU A 192 -3.79 28.58 -0.25
C GLU A 192 -3.69 28.85 1.26
N ASN A 193 -3.18 27.88 2.04
CA ASN A 193 -3.18 27.91 3.50
C ASN A 193 -2.07 27.00 4.08
N THR A 194 -2.27 26.45 5.28
CA THR A 194 -1.36 25.51 5.95
C THR A 194 -1.94 24.10 6.00
N LEU A 195 -1.07 23.08 6.05
CA LEU A 195 -1.50 21.70 6.29
C LEU A 195 -2.17 21.53 7.66
N ASP A 196 -1.88 22.38 8.63
CA ASP A 196 -2.55 22.39 9.93
C ASP A 196 -4.03 22.77 9.83
N ALA A 197 -4.38 23.71 8.95
CA ALA A 197 -5.78 24.01 8.65
C ALA A 197 -6.48 22.79 8.03
N LEU A 198 -5.84 22.11 7.08
CA LEU A 198 -6.38 20.88 6.46
C LEU A 198 -6.59 19.75 7.48
N ILE A 199 -5.62 19.52 8.37
CA ILE A 199 -5.75 18.52 9.46
C ILE A 199 -6.93 18.86 10.35
N LYS A 200 -7.07 20.13 10.77
CA LYS A 200 -8.21 20.57 11.59
C LYS A 200 -9.54 20.31 10.88
N SER A 201 -9.64 20.63 9.60
CA SER A 201 -10.84 20.35 8.80
C SER A 201 -11.16 18.86 8.72
N LEU A 202 -10.16 17.98 8.59
CA LEU A 202 -10.34 16.53 8.54
C LEU A 202 -10.71 15.89 9.89
N LEU A 203 -10.44 16.57 11.00
CA LEU A 203 -10.78 16.11 12.35
C LEU A 203 -12.08 16.74 12.87
N LYS A 204 -12.51 17.86 12.29
CA LYS A 204 -13.72 18.57 12.75
C LYS A 204 -14.97 17.72 12.49
N GLY A 205 -15.62 17.33 13.57
CA GLY A 205 -16.94 16.71 13.56
C GLY A 205 -18.07 17.73 13.45
N ARG A 206 -19.25 17.28 13.00
CA ARG A 206 -20.50 18.05 13.14
C ARG A 206 -20.92 18.14 14.60
N ASP A 207 -21.69 19.18 14.93
CA ASP A 207 -22.25 19.36 16.27
C ASP A 207 -23.24 18.21 16.57
N GLY A 208 -23.16 17.64 17.78
CA GLY A 208 -24.03 16.56 18.25
C GLY A 208 -23.36 15.19 18.34
N ASP A 209 -22.81 14.66 17.24
CA ASP A 209 -22.27 13.29 17.20
C ASP A 209 -20.79 13.20 16.77
N CYS A 210 -20.14 14.34 16.56
CA CYS A 210 -18.74 14.44 16.15
C CYS A 210 -18.41 13.74 14.82
N PHE A 211 -19.40 13.42 13.97
CA PHE A 211 -19.15 12.76 12.68
C PHE A 211 -18.30 13.66 11.76
N PRO A 212 -17.17 13.18 11.22
CA PRO A 212 -16.22 14.00 10.47
C PRO A 212 -16.67 14.21 9.02
N VAL A 213 -17.66 15.08 8.80
CA VAL A 213 -18.32 15.32 7.50
C VAL A 213 -17.31 15.65 6.39
N PHE A 214 -16.32 16.50 6.67
CA PHE A 214 -15.33 16.88 5.66
C PHE A 214 -14.42 15.69 5.27
N GLN A 215 -14.03 14.87 6.24
CA GLN A 215 -13.24 13.66 5.98
C GLN A 215 -14.03 12.67 5.13
N GLU A 216 -15.30 12.43 5.48
CA GLU A 216 -16.16 11.54 4.72
C GLU A 216 -16.35 12.01 3.28
N LYS A 217 -16.64 13.31 3.09
CA LYS A 217 -16.79 13.91 1.77
C LYS A 217 -15.52 13.73 0.93
N PHE A 218 -14.36 13.99 1.53
CA PHE A 218 -13.07 13.82 0.87
C PHE A 218 -12.82 12.36 0.45
N ILE A 219 -13.13 11.40 1.32
CA ILE A 219 -13.01 9.96 1.00
C ILE A 219 -13.94 9.59 -0.15
N ARG A 220 -15.21 10.02 -0.11
CA ARG A 220 -16.16 9.76 -1.21
C ARG A 220 -15.72 10.37 -2.53
N GLU A 221 -15.22 11.59 -2.51
CA GLU A 221 -14.68 12.25 -3.71
C GLU A 221 -13.48 11.49 -4.26
N SER A 222 -12.60 11.00 -3.39
CA SER A 222 -11.43 10.18 -3.79
C SER A 222 -11.87 8.89 -4.45
N ILE A 223 -12.86 8.18 -3.88
CA ILE A 223 -13.44 6.97 -4.46
C ILE A 223 -14.09 7.27 -5.82
N ARG A 224 -14.88 8.35 -5.92
CA ARG A 224 -15.54 8.76 -7.18
C ARG A 224 -14.53 9.10 -8.29
N LYS A 225 -13.37 9.64 -7.93
CA LYS A 225 -12.29 9.96 -8.87
C LYS A 225 -11.47 8.75 -9.31
N PHE A 226 -11.68 7.56 -8.73
CA PHE A 226 -10.93 6.36 -9.13
C PHE A 226 -11.25 6.02 -10.59
N PRO A 227 -10.25 5.98 -11.49
CA PRO A 227 -10.51 5.95 -12.93
C PRO A 227 -11.00 4.59 -13.45
N TYR A 228 -10.95 3.54 -12.63
CA TYR A 228 -11.34 2.18 -13.02
C TYR A 228 -12.63 1.75 -12.33
N CYS A 229 -13.77 2.27 -12.81
CA CYS A 229 -15.10 1.96 -12.26
C CYS A 229 -15.51 0.48 -12.37
N GLU A 230 -14.90 -0.26 -13.29
CA GLU A 230 -15.11 -1.70 -13.48
C GLU A 230 -14.31 -2.58 -12.52
N ALA A 231 -13.46 -1.98 -11.66
CA ALA A 231 -12.72 -2.74 -10.66
C ALA A 231 -13.69 -3.46 -9.71
N THR A 232 -13.54 -4.78 -9.63
CA THR A 232 -14.42 -5.68 -8.87
C THR A 232 -14.53 -5.27 -7.40
N LEU A 233 -13.39 -4.91 -6.80
CA LEU A 233 -13.28 -4.44 -5.42
C LEU A 233 -14.02 -3.13 -5.20
N LEU A 234 -13.89 -2.17 -6.14
CA LEU A 234 -14.62 -0.91 -6.05
C LEU A 234 -16.14 -1.16 -6.12
N GLN A 235 -16.60 -2.01 -7.03
CA GLN A 235 -18.01 -2.35 -7.14
C GLN A 235 -18.54 -3.04 -5.87
N GLN A 236 -17.76 -3.96 -5.29
CA GLN A 236 -18.11 -4.61 -4.02
C GLN A 236 -18.18 -3.61 -2.86
N LEU A 237 -17.19 -2.71 -2.74
CA LEU A 237 -17.17 -1.66 -1.72
C LEU A 237 -18.41 -0.76 -1.85
N VAL A 238 -18.70 -0.26 -3.05
CA VAL A 238 -19.87 0.59 -3.29
C VAL A 238 -21.17 -0.15 -2.95
N ARG A 239 -21.33 -1.41 -3.37
CA ARG A 239 -22.52 -2.21 -3.04
C ARG A 239 -22.67 -2.47 -1.55
N SER A 240 -21.57 -2.68 -0.82
CA SER A 240 -21.60 -2.92 0.62
C SER A 240 -21.87 -1.65 1.45
N ILE A 241 -21.40 -0.50 0.97
CA ILE A 241 -21.45 0.79 1.70
C ILE A 241 -22.69 1.61 1.31
N ALA A 242 -23.25 1.41 0.12
CA ALA A 242 -24.51 2.00 -0.29
C ALA A 242 -25.63 0.99 0.02
N PRO A 243 -26.30 1.07 1.18
CA PRO A 243 -27.59 0.42 1.36
C PRO A 243 -28.58 1.18 0.47
N VAL A 244 -28.59 0.86 -0.82
CA VAL A 244 -29.73 1.13 -1.66
C VAL A 244 -30.53 -0.16 -1.61
N ASP A 245 -31.60 -0.16 -0.83
CA ASP A 245 -32.68 -1.11 -1.06
C ASP A 245 -33.01 -1.01 -2.55
N ILE A 246 -32.73 -2.08 -3.30
CA ILE A 246 -33.26 -2.20 -4.65
C ILE A 246 -34.76 -2.35 -4.46
N VAL A 247 -35.47 -1.23 -4.34
CA VAL A 247 -36.91 -1.19 -4.44
C VAL A 247 -37.20 -1.70 -5.85
N ARG A 248 -37.58 -2.98 -5.94
CA ARG A 248 -38.24 -3.56 -7.12
C ARG A 248 -39.58 -2.85 -7.27
N SER A 249 -39.58 -1.62 -7.78
CA SER A 249 -40.80 -0.91 -8.17
C SER A 249 -40.70 -0.42 -9.60
N ILE A 250 -40.54 -1.36 -10.53
CA ILE A 250 -41.15 -1.23 -11.86
C ILE A 250 -41.67 -2.62 -12.23
N THR A 251 -42.84 -2.97 -11.68
CA THR A 251 -43.76 -3.83 -12.42
C THR A 251 -44.13 -3.07 -13.68
N CYS A 252 -43.51 -3.46 -14.79
CA CYS A 252 -43.96 -3.09 -16.12
C CYS A 252 -45.39 -3.65 -16.26
N LYS A 253 -46.39 -2.79 -16.06
CA LYS A 253 -47.76 -3.06 -16.48
C LYS A 253 -47.73 -3.05 -18.01
N CYS A 254 -47.59 -4.23 -18.61
CA CYS A 254 -48.03 -4.43 -19.98
C CYS A 254 -49.55 -4.54 -19.95
N SER A 255 -50.21 -3.43 -20.27
CA SER A 255 -51.62 -3.39 -20.66
C SER A 255 -51.67 -2.67 -22.01
N GLY A 256 -52.00 -3.43 -23.04
CA GLY A 256 -52.02 -3.04 -24.46
C GLY A 256 -51.94 -4.29 -25.31
#